data_AF-A0A6N8G3Z8-F1
#
_entry.id   AF-A0A6N8G3Z8-F1
#
_cell.length_a   1.000
_cell.length_b   1.000
_cell.length_c   1.000
_cell.angle_alpha   90.00
_cell.angle_beta   90.00
_cell.angle_gamma   90.00
#
_symmetry.space_group_name_H-M   'P 1'
#
loop_
_entity.id
_entity.type
_entity.pdbx_description
1 polymer ?
#
loop_
_entity_poly.entity_id
_entity_poly.type
_entity_poly.pdbx_seq_one_letter_code
_entity_poly.pdbx_strand_id
1 'polypeptide(L)'
;MYVCESTSKEKFLQLSYRDLRQRTGIQISNWSKWFNGTMSPTLDTLRRIANDLDMPLLELIEVFEERRSRTIQRSKEIESA
;
A
#
# COMPACT_ATOMS: atom_id res chain seq x y z
N MET A 1 -3.10 0.13 25.83
CA MET A 1 -4.14 -0.38 24.91
C MET A 1 -4.03 0.49 23.65
N TYR A 2 -3.43 -0.01 22.57
CA TYR A 2 -3.38 0.75 21.31
C TYR A 2 -4.76 0.65 20.67
N VAL A 3 -5.41 1.80 20.49
CA VAL A 3 -6.67 1.89 19.74
C VAL A 3 -6.31 1.56 18.29
N CYS A 4 -6.78 0.41 17.80
CA CYS A 4 -6.67 0.09 16.38
C CYS A 4 -7.71 0.97 15.68
N GLU A 5 -7.29 2.15 15.23
CA GLU A 5 -8.13 2.97 14.36
C GLU A 5 -8.16 2.30 12.99
N SER A 6 -9.36 1.97 12.51
CA SER A 6 -9.56 1.52 11.14
C SER A 6 -8.89 2.47 10.16
N THR A 7 -8.13 1.91 9.22
CA THR A 7 -7.47 2.71 8.19
C THR A 7 -8.49 2.94 7.07
N SER A 8 -8.87 4.18 6.80
CA SER A 8 -9.68 4.51 5.61
C SER A 8 -8.83 4.52 4.34
N LYS A 9 -9.49 4.42 3.19
CA LYS A 9 -8.90 4.65 1.86
C LYS A 9 -8.00 5.89 1.79
N GLU A 10 -8.49 7.05 2.19
CA GLU A 10 -7.75 8.32 2.09
C GLU A 10 -6.52 8.32 2.97
N LYS A 11 -6.64 7.76 4.18
CA LYS A 11 -5.52 7.60 5.12
C LYS A 11 -4.44 6.72 4.50
N PHE A 12 -4.81 5.57 3.93
CA PHE A 12 -3.86 4.65 3.28
C PHE A 12 -3.07 5.31 2.14
N LEU A 13 -3.73 6.13 1.31
CA LEU A 13 -3.09 6.83 0.19
C LEU A 13 -2.04 7.85 0.66
N GLN A 14 -2.20 8.40 1.86
CA GLN A 14 -1.29 9.40 2.43
C GLN A 14 -0.14 8.79 3.26
N LEU A 15 -0.26 7.53 3.68
CA LEU A 15 0.79 6.88 4.49
C LEU A 15 2.13 6.82 3.75
N SER A 16 3.21 7.19 4.43
CA SER A 16 4.56 6.96 3.92
C SER A 16 4.91 5.48 3.95
N TYR A 17 5.94 5.06 3.19
CA TYR A 17 6.42 3.67 3.27
C TYR A 17 6.95 3.32 4.67
N ARG A 18 7.43 4.31 5.43
CA ARG A 18 7.83 4.12 6.82
C ARG A 18 6.62 3.78 7.69
N ASP A 19 5.50 4.48 7.52
CA ASP A 19 4.28 4.23 8.28
C ASP A 19 3.70 2.84 7.94
N LEU A 20 3.67 2.50 6.65
CA LEU A 20 3.24 1.18 6.20
C LEU A 20 4.10 0.06 6.81
N ARG A 21 5.43 0.24 6.85
CA ARG A 21 6.33 -0.69 7.54
C ARG A 21 6.04 -0.78 9.04
N GLN A 22 5.83 0.34 9.71
CA GLN A 22 5.57 0.35 11.15
C GLN A 22 4.26 -0.36 11.49
N ARG A 23 3.23 -0.23 10.66
CA ARG A 23 1.91 -0.83 10.87
C ARG A 23 1.86 -2.32 10.51
N THR A 24 2.56 -2.74 9.46
CA THR A 24 2.44 -4.11 8.89
C THR A 24 3.67 -4.98 9.07
N GLY A 25 4.79 -4.41 9.55
CA GLY A 25 6.09 -5.09 9.60
C GLY A 25 6.75 -5.34 8.24
N ILE A 26 6.09 -5.03 7.13
CA ILE A 26 6.61 -5.27 5.77
C ILE A 26 7.71 -4.25 5.44
N GLN A 27 8.81 -4.74 4.88
CA GLN A 27 9.95 -3.90 4.50
C GLN A 27 9.58 -2.86 3.44
N ILE A 28 10.15 -1.66 3.58
CA ILE A 28 9.97 -0.53 2.64
C ILE A 28 10.29 -0.94 1.20
N SER A 29 11.29 -1.81 1.01
CA SER A 29 11.67 -2.32 -0.31
C SER A 29 10.54 -3.10 -1.00
N ASN A 30 9.73 -3.84 -0.25
CA ASN A 30 8.58 -4.56 -0.81
C ASN A 30 7.48 -3.59 -1.24
N TRP A 31 7.13 -2.62 -0.39
CA TRP A 31 6.17 -1.56 -0.73
C TRP A 31 6.58 -0.80 -2.00
N SER A 32 7.85 -0.43 -2.09
CA SER A 32 8.38 0.23 -3.28
C SER A 32 8.27 -0.65 -4.52
N LYS A 33 8.66 -1.92 -4.44
CA LYS A 33 8.56 -2.88 -5.55
C LYS A 33 7.12 -3.16 -5.97
N TRP A 34 6.18 -3.09 -5.04
CA TRP A 34 4.78 -3.29 -5.33
C TRP A 34 4.17 -2.09 -6.05
N PHE A 35 4.40 -0.88 -5.53
CA PHE A 35 3.79 0.31 -6.11
C PHE A 35 4.44 0.78 -7.40
N ASN A 36 5.72 0.45 -7.64
CA ASN A 36 6.36 0.67 -8.93
C ASN A 36 6.08 -0.44 -9.97
N GLY A 37 5.37 -1.51 -9.59
CA GLY A 37 5.03 -2.62 -10.48
C GLY A 37 6.16 -3.61 -10.78
N THR A 38 7.28 -3.57 -10.05
CA THR A 38 8.39 -4.54 -10.20
C THR A 38 8.01 -5.93 -9.68
N MET A 39 7.14 -5.99 -8.69
CA MET A 39 6.67 -7.21 -8.04
C MET A 39 5.21 -7.04 -7.64
N SER A 40 4.45 -8.12 -7.53
CA SER A 40 3.10 -8.08 -6.96
C SER A 40 3.06 -8.82 -5.62
N PRO A 41 2.29 -8.33 -4.63
CA PRO A 41 2.05 -9.11 -3.41
C PRO A 41 1.17 -10.33 -3.72
N THR A 42 1.30 -11.38 -2.91
CA THR A 42 0.38 -12.51 -2.95
C THR A 42 -0.94 -12.15 -2.26
N LEU A 43 -2.00 -12.91 -2.55
CA LEU A 43 -3.30 -12.74 -1.87
C LEU A 43 -3.18 -12.93 -0.34
N ASP A 44 -2.33 -13.86 0.11
CA ASP A 44 -2.09 -14.07 1.54
C ASP A 44 -1.44 -12.84 2.19
N THR A 45 -0.46 -12.24 1.52
CA THR A 45 0.18 -11.00 1.97
C THR A 45 -0.82 -9.84 2.03
N LEU A 46 -1.67 -9.68 1.02
CA LEU A 46 -2.73 -8.67 1.03
C LEU A 46 -3.72 -8.88 2.19
N ARG A 47 -4.09 -10.14 2.47
CA ARG A 47 -4.96 -10.48 3.61
C ARG A 47 -4.32 -10.11 4.95
N ARG A 48 -3.02 -10.35 5.12
CA ARG A 48 -2.28 -9.94 6.33
C ARG A 48 -2.27 -8.42 6.49
N ILE A 49 -1.95 -7.70 5.42
CA ILE A 49 -1.96 -6.22 5.42
C ILE A 49 -3.35 -5.69 5.80
N ALA A 50 -4.42 -6.27 5.24
CA ALA A 50 -5.79 -5.86 5.53
C ALA A 50 -6.11 -5.99 7.02
N ASN A 51 -5.72 -7.12 7.63
CA ASN A 51 -5.89 -7.36 9.06
C ASN A 51 -5.05 -6.39 9.91
N ASP A 52 -3.78 -6.15 9.55
CA ASP A 52 -2.87 -5.26 10.29
C ASP A 52 -3.34 -3.79 10.25
N LEU A 53 -4.05 -3.40 9.19
CA LEU A 53 -4.57 -2.05 8.98
C LEU A 53 -6.01 -1.87 9.46
N ASP A 54 -6.64 -2.94 9.95
CA ASP A 54 -8.07 -3.00 10.28
C ASP A 54 -8.93 -2.44 9.13
N MET A 55 -8.70 -2.96 7.93
CA MET A 55 -9.34 -2.55 6.67
C MET A 55 -9.94 -3.78 5.97
N PRO A 56 -11.16 -3.71 5.41
CA PRO A 56 -11.70 -4.79 4.59
C PRO A 56 -10.78 -5.13 3.42
N LEU A 57 -10.53 -6.43 3.17
CA LEU A 57 -9.60 -6.87 2.12
C LEU A 57 -9.94 -6.30 0.73
N LEU A 58 -11.22 -6.23 0.38
CA LEU A 58 -11.65 -5.70 -0.91
C LEU A 58 -11.32 -4.21 -1.04
N GLU A 59 -11.56 -3.43 0.01
CA GLU A 59 -11.21 -2.00 0.07
C GLU A 59 -9.69 -1.80 -0.05
N LEU A 60 -8.91 -2.64 0.64
CA LEU A 60 -7.45 -2.63 0.52
C LEU A 60 -7.01 -2.87 -0.93
N ILE A 61 -7.56 -3.88 -1.61
CA ILE A 61 -7.18 -4.20 -2.99
C ILE A 61 -7.46 -3.00 -3.91
N GLU A 62 -8.62 -2.38 -3.78
CA GLU A 62 -9.00 -1.20 -4.57
C GLU A 62 -8.03 -0.04 -4.35
N VAL A 63 -7.77 0.34 -3.10
CA VAL A 63 -6.87 1.47 -2.79
C VAL A 63 -5.40 1.16 -3.12
N PHE A 64 -5.00 -0.12 -3.03
CA PHE A 64 -3.65 -0.56 -3.37
C PHE A 64 -3.38 -0.39 -4.86
N GLU A 65 -4.28 -0.86 -5.72
CA GLU A 65 -4.16 -0.70 -7.17
C GLU A 65 -4.28 0.76 -7.60
N GLU A 66 -5.09 1.55 -6.91
CA GLU A 66 -5.15 3.00 -7.13
C GLU A 66 -3.79 3.67 -6.84
N ARG A 67 -3.17 3.37 -5.69
CA ARG A 67 -1.84 3.90 -5.34
C ARG A 67 -0.76 3.44 -6.32
N ARG A 68 -0.81 2.17 -6.74
CA ARG A 68 0.12 1.60 -7.73
C ARG A 68 0.00 2.33 -9.07
N SER A 69 -1.23 2.54 -9.54
CA SER A 69 -1.51 3.24 -10.80
C SER A 69 -0.97 4.68 -10.79
N ARG A 70 -1.21 5.42 -9.70
CA ARG A 70 -0.68 6.79 -9.52
C ARG A 70 0.86 6.83 -9.55
N THR A 71 1.50 5.85 -8.93
CA THR A 71 2.97 5.77 -8.86
C THR A 71 3.57 5.48 -10.24
N ILE A 72 2.99 4.55 -10.99
CA ILE A 72 3.45 4.18 -12.33
C ILE A 72 3.23 5.32 -13.34
N GLN A 73 2.09 6.03 -13.27
CA GLN A 73 1.82 7.18 -14.13
C GLN A 73 2.88 8.28 -13.96
N ARG A 74 3.20 8.62 -12.70
CA ARG A 74 4.20 9.64 -12.38
C ARG A 74 5.60 9.32 -12.93
N SER A 75 6.00 8.05 -12.92
CA SER A 75 7.30 7.63 -13.48
C SER A 75 7.37 7.84 -15.00
N LYS A 76 6.28 7.57 -15.73
CA LYS A 76 6.22 7.73 -17.20
C LYS A 76 6.32 9.19 -17.65
N GLU A 77 5.74 10.10 -16.86
CA GLU A 77 5.78 11.54 -17.14
C GLU A 77 7.19 12.12 -16.99
N ILE A 78 7.98 11.62 -16.04
CA ILE A 78 9.36 12.07 -15.79
C ILE A 78 10.32 11.58 -16.89
N GLU A 79 10.08 10.40 -17.46
CA GLU A 79 10.92 9.85 -18.55
C GLU A 79 10.67 10.50 -19.92
N SER A 80 9.55 11.22 -20.06
CA SER A 80 9.14 11.89 -21.32
C SER A 80 9.40 13.41 -21.32
N ALA A 81 9.98 13.95 -20.25
CA ALA A 81 10.29 15.37 -20.05
C ALA A 81 11.81 15.60 -20.06
#